data_AF-A0A3B9KFX7-F1
#
_entry.id   AF-A0A3B9KFX7-F1
#
_cell.length_a   1.000
_cell.length_b   1.000
_cell.length_c   1.000
_cell.angle_alpha   90.00
_cell.angle_beta   90.00
_cell.angle_gamma   90.00
#
_symmetry.space_group_name_H-M   'P 1'
#
loop_
_entity.id
_entity.type
_entity.pdbx_description
1 polymer ?
#
loop_
_entity_poly.entity_id
_entity_poly.type
_entity_poly.pdbx_seq_one_letter_code
_entity_poly.pdbx_strand_id
1 'polypeptide(L)' 'AVTGPRAFAEAGINPADIDMAMIYDSFTITVLLLLEDLGFCKKGEGGAFVQHGRIALGGQLPINTDGGG' A
#
# COMPACT_ATOMS: atom_id res chain seq x y z
N ALA A 1 6.09 -6.96 -7.77
CA ALA A 1 7.02 -7.05 -6.61
C ALA A 1 7.58 -8.45 -6.43
N VAL A 2 8.89 -8.59 -6.17
CA VAL A 2 9.53 -9.88 -5.82
C VAL A 2 9.59 -10.09 -4.30
N THR A 3 9.63 -9.00 -3.52
CA THR A 3 9.84 -9.03 -2.07
C THR A 3 8.55 -9.14 -1.26
N GLY A 4 7.47 -8.47 -1.69
CA GLY A 4 6.18 -8.43 -0.96
C GLY A 4 5.63 -9.80 -0.59
N PRO A 5 5.36 -10.70 -1.57
CA PRO A 5 4.84 -12.04 -1.27
C PRO A 5 5.71 -12.86 -0.32
N ARG A 6 7.04 -12.69 -0.39
CA ARG A 6 7.97 -13.37 0.52
C ARG A 6 7.83 -12.84 1.95
N ALA A 7 7.79 -11.52 2.13
CA ALA A 7 7.63 -10.91 3.45
C ALA A 7 6.31 -11.31 4.11
N PHE A 8 5.21 -11.32 3.34
CA PHE A 8 3.90 -11.78 3.84
C PHE A 8 3.91 -13.26 4.25
N ALA A 9 4.50 -14.13 3.41
CA ALA A 9 4.62 -15.55 3.72
C ALA A 9 5.49 -15.82 4.96
N GLU A 10 6.61 -15.10 5.11
CA GLU A 10 7.49 -15.19 6.29
C GLU A 10 6.80 -14.72 7.57
N ALA A 11 5.96 -13.69 7.49
CA ALA A 11 5.18 -13.18 8.61
C ALA A 11 3.90 -14.01 8.88
N GLY A 12 3.44 -14.83 7.94
CA GLY A 12 2.20 -15.61 8.06
C GLY A 12 0.93 -14.75 8.04
N ILE A 13 0.98 -13.57 7.42
CA ILE A 13 -0.15 -12.62 7.32
C ILE A 13 -0.43 -12.24 5.86
N ASN A 14 -1.62 -11.69 5.62
CA ASN A 14 -2.07 -11.21 4.31
C ASN A 14 -2.02 -9.68 4.25
N PRO A 15 -2.08 -9.07 3.04
CA PRO A 15 -2.18 -7.62 2.90
C PRO A 15 -3.37 -7.00 3.65
N ALA A 16 -4.47 -7.74 3.81
CA ALA A 16 -5.64 -7.29 4.55
C ALA A 16 -5.44 -7.21 6.08
N ASP A 17 -4.36 -7.81 6.60
CA ASP A 17 -4.02 -7.80 8.02
C ASP A 17 -3.12 -6.59 8.39
N ILE A 18 -2.82 -5.71 7.43
CA ILE A 18 -1.93 -4.55 7.62
C ILE A 18 -2.73 -3.32 8.07
N ASP A 19 -2.35 -2.75 9.21
CA ASP A 19 -3.01 -1.56 9.77
C ASP A 19 -2.51 -0.23 9.17
N MET A 20 -1.27 -0.20 8.67
CA MET A 20 -0.62 0.99 8.12
C MET A 20 0.53 0.57 7.18
N ALA A 21 0.82 1.37 6.16
CA ALA A 21 1.93 1.10 5.24
C ALA A 21 2.85 2.31 5.05
N MET A 22 4.16 2.07 5.08
CA MET A 22 5.17 3.05 4.67
C MET A 22 5.67 2.65 3.28
N ILE A 23 5.40 3.49 2.29
CA ILE A 23 5.61 3.21 0.88
C ILE A 23 6.51 4.30 0.30
N TYR A 24 7.65 3.88 -0.24
CA TYR A 24 8.58 4.78 -0.93
C TYR A 24 7.89 5.50 -2.09
N ASP A 25 7.87 6.84 -2.03
CA ASP A 25 7.04 7.70 -2.88
C ASP A 25 7.82 8.80 -3.59
N SER A 26 8.99 8.45 -4.13
CA SER A 26 9.81 9.33 -4.99
C SER A 26 9.01 10.06 -6.08
N PHE A 27 7.92 9.43 -6.54
CA PHE A 27 6.87 10.04 -7.34
C PHE A 27 5.51 9.48 -6.93
N THR A 28 4.45 10.27 -7.11
CA THR A 28 3.07 9.87 -6.76
C THR A 28 2.64 8.55 -7.43
N ILE A 29 3.09 8.29 -8.66
CA ILE A 29 2.75 7.06 -9.39
C ILE A 29 3.35 5.80 -8.73
N THR A 30 4.49 5.93 -8.07
CA THR A 30 5.17 4.81 -7.39
C THR A 30 4.29 4.22 -6.30
N VAL A 31 3.55 5.07 -5.56
CA VAL A 31 2.60 4.63 -4.54
C VAL A 31 1.52 3.74 -5.13
N LEU A 32 0.90 4.15 -6.24
CA LEU A 32 -0.15 3.36 -6.88
C LEU A 32 0.38 2.00 -7.35
N LEU A 33 1.56 2.00 -7.99
CA LEU A 33 2.17 0.76 -8.48
C LEU A 33 2.50 -0.19 -7.33
N LEU A 34 3.02 0.32 -6.20
CA LEU A 34 3.38 -0.50 -5.04
C LEU A 34 2.16 -1.01 -4.29
N LEU A 35 1.08 -0.22 -4.18
CA LEU A 35 -0.18 -0.69 -3.58
C LEU A 35 -0.77 -1.88 -4.34
N GLU A 36 -0.71 -1.84 -5.67
CA GLU A 36 -1.12 -2.94 -6.53
C GLU A 36 -0.18 -4.15 -6.40
N ASP A 37 1.13 -3.90 -6.48
CA ASP A 37 2.15 -4.96 -6.48
C ASP A 37 2.28 -5.67 -5.12
N LEU A 38 1.93 -5.00 -4.02
CA LEU A 38 1.85 -5.57 -2.68
C LEU A 38 0.51 -6.29 -2.43
N GLY A 39 -0.46 -6.15 -3.33
CA GLY A 39 -1.73 -6.87 -3.27
C GLY A 39 -2.82 -6.20 -2.43
N PHE A 40 -2.71 -4.89 -2.16
CA PHE A 40 -3.80 -4.14 -1.51
C PHE A 40 -4.98 -3.89 -2.45
N CYS A 41 -4.72 -3.86 -3.75
CA CYS A 41 -5.71 -3.79 -4.83
C CYS A 41 -5.20 -4.53 -6.06
N LYS A 42 -6.07 -4.78 -7.04
CA LYS A 42 -5.65 -5.43 -8.28
C LYS A 42 -4.87 -4.47 -9.17
N LYS A 43 -4.07 -5.02 -10.07
CA LYS A 43 -3.33 -4.23 -11.07
C LYS A 43 -4.27 -3.33 -11.88
N GLY A 44 -3.95 -2.05 -11.98
CA GLY A 44 -4.77 -1.03 -12.63
C GLY A 44 -5.88 -0.42 -11.75
N GLU A 45 -6.11 -0.93 -10.54
CA GLU A 45 -7.12 -0.41 -9.62
C GLU A 45 -6.55 0.58 -8.59
N GLY A 46 -5.25 0.87 -8.60
CA GLY A 46 -4.62 1.75 -7.62
C GLY A 46 -5.25 3.14 -7.54
N GLY A 47 -5.62 3.71 -8.70
CA GLY A 47 -6.29 5.01 -8.76
C GLY A 47 -7.64 5.03 -8.04
N ALA A 48 -8.46 3.99 -8.21
CA ALA A 48 -9.74 3.86 -7.50
C ALA A 48 -9.51 3.54 -6.01
N PHE A 49 -8.49 2.74 -5.70
CA PHE A 49 -8.17 2.34 -4.34
C PHE A 49 -7.85 3.53 -3.42
N VAL A 50 -7.12 4.55 -3.90
CA VAL A 50 -6.70 5.69 -3.06
C VAL A 50 -7.76 6.78 -2.88
N GLN A 51 -8.92 6.66 -3.53
CA GLN A 51 -9.97 7.67 -3.47
C GLN A 51 -10.63 7.75 -2.09
N HIS A 52 -11.41 8.82 -1.90
CA HIS A 52 -12.25 9.03 -0.71
C HIS A 52 -11.49 8.98 0.63
N GLY A 53 -10.20 9.37 0.62
CA GLY A 53 -9.38 9.41 1.82
C GLY A 53 -9.01 8.04 2.38
N ARG A 54 -9.13 6.96 1.59
CA ARG A 54 -8.84 5.60 2.03
C ARG A 54 -7.44 5.43 2.61
N ILE A 55 -6.48 6.18 2.07
CA ILE A 55 -5.07 6.16 2.48
C ILE A 55 -4.65 7.32 3.41
N ALA A 56 -5.58 8.19 3.79
CA ALA A 56 -5.31 9.30 4.69
C ALA A 56 -5.22 8.83 6.16
N LEU A 57 -4.78 9.73 7.06
CA LEU A 57 -4.89 9.52 8.50
C LEU A 57 -6.35 9.25 8.89
N GLY A 58 -6.59 8.16 9.63
CA GLY A 58 -7.95 7.69 9.98
C GLY A 58 -8.69 6.97 8.85
N GLY A 59 -8.07 6.79 7.68
CA GLY A 59 -8.56 5.96 6.59
C GLY A 59 -8.42 4.46 6.86
N GLN A 60 -8.80 3.65 5.87
CA GLN A 60 -8.74 2.19 5.98
C GLN A 60 -7.30 1.65 5.98
N LEU A 61 -6.40 2.30 5.24
CA LEU A 61 -4.98 1.97 5.21
C LEU A 61 -4.17 3.26 5.21
N PRO A 62 -3.99 3.93 6.35
CA PRO A 62 -3.14 5.11 6.44
C PRO A 62 -1.76 4.80 5.87
N ILE A 63 -1.25 5.66 4.99
CA ILE A 63 0.12 5.53 4.47
C ILE A 63 0.96 6.77 4.75
N ASN A 64 2.28 6.59 4.81
CA ASN A 64 3.28 7.66 4.86
C ASN A 64 2.95 8.72 5.92
N THR A 65 2.62 8.27 7.14
CA THR A 65 2.11 9.13 8.22
C THR A 65 3.13 10.14 8.75
N ASP A 66 4.40 9.98 8.38
CA ASP A 66 5.51 10.90 8.64
C ASP A 66 5.71 11.97 7.55
N GLY A 67 5.00 11.86 6.41
CA GLY A 67 5.11 12.76 5.27
C GLY A 67 5.70 12.14 4.01
N GLY A 68 6.19 10.89 4.06
CA GLY A 68 6.80 10.22 2.90
C GLY A 68 8.26 10.59 2.66
N GLY A 69 8.85 9.98 1.63
CA GLY A 69 10.28 10.06 1.29
C GLY A 69 10.77 8.88 0.46
#